data_AF-A0A5B8Z1E6-F1
#
_entry.id   AF-A0A5B8Z1E6-F1
#
_cell.length_a   1.000
_cell.length_b   1.000
_cell.length_c   1.000
_cell.angle_alpha   90.00
_cell.angle_beta   90.00
_cell.angle_gamma   90.00
#
_symmetry.space_group_name_H-M   'P 1'
#
loop_
_entity.id
_entity.type
_entity.pdbx_description
1 polymer ?
#
loop_
_entity_poly.entity_id
_entity_poly.type
_entity_poly.pdbx_seq_one_letter_code
_entity_poly.pdbx_strand_id
1 'polypeptide(L)'
;MNRLTYAILCILVLTACSNETTVPKKKNSPNENTYTEKTEENIVITKDKKITFEIFNTIGVPQQKVDSIKEEILSSYEVVHQSIKPDYVPSEKINVFLLEGNQVSWGLRSEIKLYSIRTNKYPLVHEMTHTLLGYGDNFDSSKGYFTQEGYATFMENKYGKQSYPEHKMMKYFIDNNKAIPLFKLIDVNKDDELFRPTLLDYKDYTLQWISYTHSGSFVTYLIDTYGIEKFEQIYNKDNLLERLQKVYGKTVDELENDWLNYIQQYVTELTTEDKMKIDGFYDMNSAIGLIDIDVFKR
;
A
#
# COMPACT_ATOMS: atom_id res chain seq x y z
N MET A 1 -10.56 -5.34 -66.79
CA MET A 1 -11.60 -6.19 -67.41
C MET A 1 -11.25 -7.65 -67.16
N ASN A 2 -12.26 -8.43 -66.75
CA ASN A 2 -12.36 -9.89 -66.67
C ASN A 2 -11.59 -10.62 -65.56
N ARG A 3 -12.33 -10.87 -64.47
CA ARG A 3 -12.30 -12.11 -63.69
C ARG A 3 -12.90 -13.24 -64.54
N LEU A 4 -12.31 -14.44 -64.54
CA LEU A 4 -13.11 -15.66 -64.51
C LEU A 4 -12.33 -16.86 -63.94
N THR A 5 -13.00 -17.44 -62.95
CA THR A 5 -12.84 -18.69 -62.22
C THR A 5 -12.68 -19.93 -63.10
N TYR A 6 -11.87 -20.91 -62.67
CA TYR A 6 -12.19 -22.33 -62.83
C TYR A 6 -11.71 -23.13 -61.62
N ALA A 7 -12.56 -24.07 -61.22
CA ALA A 7 -12.47 -24.90 -60.02
C ALA A 7 -12.12 -26.35 -60.39
N ILE A 8 -11.36 -26.99 -59.49
CA ILE A 8 -11.39 -28.40 -59.05
C ILE A 8 -11.18 -29.51 -60.11
N LEU A 9 -10.11 -30.30 -59.93
CA LEU A 9 -10.25 -31.76 -59.81
C LEU A 9 -9.11 -32.40 -58.99
N CYS A 10 -9.51 -33.15 -57.96
CA CYS A 10 -8.67 -33.99 -57.12
C CYS A 10 -8.07 -35.15 -57.92
N ILE A 11 -6.77 -35.42 -57.73
CA ILE A 11 -6.24 -36.79 -57.80
C ILE A 11 -5.33 -37.00 -56.58
N LEU A 12 -5.86 -37.80 -55.65
CA LEU A 12 -5.09 -38.49 -54.62
C LEU A 12 -4.21 -39.54 -55.31
N VAL A 13 -2.89 -39.41 -55.16
CA VAL A 13 -1.98 -40.55 -55.29
C VAL A 13 -1.22 -40.66 -53.98
N LEU A 14 -1.65 -41.63 -53.16
CA LEU A 14 -0.88 -42.16 -52.06
C LEU A 14 0.24 -43.02 -52.66
N THR A 15 1.49 -42.58 -52.50
CA THR A 15 2.64 -43.48 -52.53
C THR A 15 3.47 -43.24 -51.28
N ALA A 16 3.32 -44.17 -50.35
CA ALA A 16 4.21 -44.34 -49.22
C ALA A 16 5.57 -44.82 -49.73
N CYS A 17 6.62 -44.04 -49.49
CA CYS A 17 7.97 -44.55 -49.35
C CYS A 17 8.59 -43.88 -48.13
N SER A 18 8.91 -44.73 -47.16
CA SER A 18 9.76 -44.49 -46.01
C SER A 18 11.04 -43.75 -46.37
N ASN A 19 11.35 -42.69 -45.64
CA ASN A 19 12.73 -42.28 -45.41
C ASN A 19 12.84 -41.77 -43.98
N GLU A 20 13.46 -42.59 -43.14
CA GLU A 20 14.15 -42.12 -41.95
C GLU A 20 15.23 -41.14 -42.40
N THR A 21 15.23 -39.93 -41.83
CA THR A 21 16.41 -39.07 -41.88
C THR A 21 16.50 -38.30 -40.57
N THR A 22 17.45 -38.75 -39.77
CA THR A 22 17.92 -38.17 -38.51
C THR A 22 18.76 -36.92 -38.77
N VAL A 23 18.35 -35.75 -38.27
CA VAL A 23 19.19 -34.52 -38.11
C VAL A 23 18.53 -33.62 -37.03
N PRO A 24 19.24 -32.78 -36.23
CA PRO A 24 20.26 -33.07 -35.21
C PRO A 24 19.94 -32.45 -33.82
N LYS A 25 20.54 -32.97 -32.75
CA LYS A 25 20.61 -32.30 -31.42
C LYS A 25 21.64 -31.16 -31.42
N LYS A 26 21.21 -29.93 -31.10
CA LYS A 26 21.97 -28.84 -30.42
C LYS A 26 20.93 -27.80 -29.97
N LYS A 27 20.69 -27.56 -28.68
CA LYS A 27 21.51 -26.99 -27.58
C LYS A 27 21.02 -25.57 -27.28
N ASN A 28 20.60 -25.42 -26.01
CA ASN A 28 20.53 -24.20 -25.21
C ASN A 28 19.30 -23.28 -25.42
N SER A 29 18.17 -23.67 -24.82
CA SER A 29 17.26 -22.70 -24.21
C SER A 29 17.92 -22.08 -22.97
N PRO A 30 17.76 -20.77 -22.71
CA PRO A 30 18.23 -20.17 -21.48
C PRO A 30 17.38 -20.67 -20.31
N ASN A 31 18.06 -21.33 -19.37
CA ASN A 31 17.71 -21.63 -17.98
C ASN A 31 16.31 -21.23 -17.49
N GLU A 32 15.45 -22.25 -17.40
CA GLU A 32 14.23 -22.29 -16.59
C GLU A 32 14.51 -22.89 -15.19
N ASN A 33 15.78 -22.85 -14.74
CA ASN A 33 16.21 -23.41 -13.45
C ASN A 33 17.07 -22.40 -12.68
N THR A 34 16.40 -21.48 -11.99
CA THR A 34 16.91 -20.86 -10.76
C THR A 34 15.76 -20.74 -9.77
N TYR A 35 15.12 -21.86 -9.45
CA TYR A 35 14.59 -22.04 -8.10
C TYR A 35 15.79 -22.39 -7.24
N THR A 36 16.43 -21.36 -6.69
CA THR A 36 17.44 -21.49 -5.64
C THR A 36 16.88 -22.36 -4.53
N GLU A 37 17.65 -23.37 -4.13
CA GLU A 37 17.41 -24.17 -2.93
C GLU A 37 16.92 -23.25 -1.79
N LYS A 38 15.77 -23.59 -1.19
CA LYS A 38 15.26 -22.94 0.01
C LYS A 38 16.27 -23.18 1.13
N THR A 39 17.22 -22.27 1.31
CA THR A 39 18.00 -22.21 2.53
C THR A 39 17.10 -21.69 3.64
N GLU A 40 17.09 -22.40 4.79
CA GLU A 40 16.48 -21.93 6.05
C GLU A 40 16.93 -20.52 6.44
N GLU A 41 18.00 -20.02 5.82
CA GLU A 41 18.57 -18.69 5.98
C GLU A 41 17.55 -17.56 5.78
N ASN A 42 16.53 -17.65 4.92
CA ASN A 42 15.61 -16.52 4.67
C ASN A 42 14.28 -16.61 5.42
N ILE A 43 14.24 -17.39 6.50
CA ILE A 43 13.07 -17.55 7.35
C ILE A 43 13.32 -16.82 8.67
N VAL A 44 12.29 -16.14 9.17
CA VAL A 44 12.30 -15.55 10.50
C VAL A 44 10.99 -15.85 11.22
N ILE A 45 11.10 -16.33 12.46
CA ILE A 45 9.98 -16.73 13.30
C ILE A 45 9.86 -15.72 14.44
N THR A 46 8.64 -15.26 14.71
CA THR A 46 8.36 -14.31 15.79
C THR A 46 8.70 -14.90 17.16
N LYS A 47 8.97 -14.05 18.15
CA LYS A 47 9.37 -14.49 19.50
C LYS A 47 8.30 -15.35 20.17
N ASP A 48 7.04 -15.03 19.94
CA ASP A 48 5.88 -15.78 20.43
C ASP A 48 5.56 -17.04 19.60
N LYS A 49 6.34 -17.29 18.53
CA LYS A 49 6.23 -18.44 17.62
C LYS A 49 4.89 -18.54 16.90
N LYS A 50 4.11 -17.46 16.83
CA LYS A 50 2.81 -17.45 16.14
C LYS A 50 2.92 -17.26 14.63
N ILE A 51 3.93 -16.52 14.17
CA ILE A 51 4.07 -16.15 12.76
C ILE A 51 5.47 -16.50 12.26
N THR A 52 5.50 -17.05 11.05
CA THR A 52 6.70 -17.30 10.28
C THR A 52 6.70 -16.40 9.04
N PHE A 53 7.76 -15.62 8.86
CA PHE A 53 8.00 -14.86 7.64
C PHE A 53 9.01 -15.60 6.77
N GLU A 54 8.67 -15.82 5.50
CA GLU A 54 9.58 -16.36 4.48
C GLU A 54 9.94 -15.25 3.50
N ILE A 55 11.22 -14.89 3.40
CA ILE A 55 11.69 -13.78 2.58
C ILE A 55 12.18 -14.29 1.22
N PHE A 56 11.61 -13.73 0.15
CA PHE A 56 11.98 -13.99 -1.23
C PHE A 56 12.82 -12.82 -1.75
N ASN A 57 14.14 -12.98 -1.73
CA ASN A 57 15.09 -12.01 -2.27
C ASN A 57 15.17 -12.08 -3.82
N THR A 58 14.09 -11.70 -4.50
CA THR A 58 13.97 -11.86 -5.96
C THR A 58 14.96 -10.99 -6.75
N ILE A 59 15.48 -9.94 -6.13
CA ILE A 59 16.39 -8.96 -6.73
C ILE A 59 17.87 -9.18 -6.40
N GLY A 60 18.18 -10.22 -5.63
CA GLY A 60 19.55 -10.58 -5.27
C GLY A 60 20.30 -9.49 -4.52
N VAL A 61 19.67 -8.79 -3.57
CA VAL A 61 20.42 -7.90 -2.67
C VAL A 61 21.37 -8.72 -1.77
N PRO A 62 22.49 -8.15 -1.30
CA PRO A 62 23.43 -8.87 -0.44
C PRO A 62 22.77 -9.43 0.83
N GLN A 63 23.28 -10.56 1.35
CA GLN A 63 22.71 -11.21 2.54
C GLN A 63 22.61 -10.27 3.75
N GLN A 64 23.60 -9.39 3.94
CA GLN A 64 23.56 -8.34 4.97
C GLN A 64 22.29 -7.46 4.89
N LYS A 65 21.83 -7.15 3.67
CA LYS A 65 20.58 -6.38 3.48
C LYS A 65 19.37 -7.22 3.88
N VAL A 66 19.34 -8.50 3.50
CA VAL A 66 18.29 -9.44 3.89
C VAL A 66 18.23 -9.60 5.41
N ASP A 67 19.38 -9.74 6.07
CA ASP A 67 19.47 -9.87 7.53
C ASP A 67 18.97 -8.60 8.23
N SER A 68 19.32 -7.41 7.73
CA SER A 68 18.77 -6.15 8.26
C SER A 68 17.24 -6.06 8.11
N ILE A 69 16.68 -6.63 7.03
CA ILE A 69 15.23 -6.69 6.82
C ILE A 69 14.59 -7.70 7.78
N LYS A 70 15.23 -8.82 8.11
CA LYS A 70 14.72 -9.76 9.13
C LYS A 70 14.60 -9.10 10.51
N GLU A 71 15.64 -8.36 10.91
CA GLU A 71 15.64 -7.62 12.17
C GLU A 71 14.50 -6.60 12.19
N GLU A 72 14.32 -5.88 11.08
CA GLU A 72 13.23 -4.94 10.89
C GLU A 72 11.86 -5.63 11.00
N ILE A 73 11.64 -6.75 10.28
CA ILE A 73 10.41 -7.55 10.36
C ILE A 73 10.07 -7.92 11.79
N LEU A 74 11.04 -8.40 12.58
CA LEU A 74 10.80 -8.73 13.98
C LEU A 74 10.43 -7.51 14.81
N SER A 75 11.14 -6.38 14.62
CA SER A 75 10.83 -5.15 15.35
C SER A 75 9.45 -4.59 14.99
N SER A 76 9.11 -4.60 13.70
CA SER A 76 7.82 -4.15 13.17
C SER A 76 6.69 -5.06 13.66
N TYR A 77 6.90 -6.39 13.69
CA TYR A 77 5.92 -7.32 14.23
C TYR A 77 5.57 -7.01 15.68
N GLU A 78 6.58 -6.79 16.53
CA GLU A 78 6.34 -6.52 17.95
C GLU A 78 5.52 -5.25 18.16
N VAL A 79 5.84 -4.16 17.45
CA VAL A 79 5.10 -2.90 17.61
C VAL A 79 3.71 -2.95 17.01
N VAL A 80 3.52 -3.58 15.84
CA VAL A 80 2.22 -3.65 15.16
C VAL A 80 1.29 -4.64 15.85
N HIS A 81 1.75 -5.85 16.15
CA HIS A 81 0.90 -6.89 16.76
C HIS A 81 0.36 -6.49 18.14
N GLN A 82 1.08 -5.62 18.85
CA GLN A 82 0.71 -5.16 20.19
C GLN A 82 -0.01 -3.81 20.19
N SER A 83 -0.15 -3.15 19.04
CA SER A 83 -0.62 -1.75 19.00
C SER A 83 -2.12 -1.62 19.26
N ILE A 84 -2.93 -2.51 18.67
CA ILE A 84 -4.37 -2.62 18.88
C ILE A 84 -4.82 -4.09 18.76
N LYS A 85 -6.04 -4.38 19.21
CA LYS A 85 -6.68 -5.69 19.13
C LYS A 85 -7.79 -5.69 18.07
N PRO A 86 -7.47 -6.03 16.81
CA PRO A 86 -8.46 -6.10 15.75
C PRO A 86 -9.33 -7.36 15.90
N ASP A 87 -10.48 -7.34 15.25
CA ASP A 87 -11.32 -8.54 15.05
C ASP A 87 -10.84 -9.29 13.80
N TYR A 88 -9.57 -9.69 13.82
CA TYR A 88 -8.87 -10.31 12.71
C TYR A 88 -7.75 -11.22 13.21
N VAL A 89 -7.53 -12.33 12.51
CA VAL A 89 -6.44 -13.27 12.79
C VAL A 89 -5.51 -13.34 11.58
N PRO A 90 -4.25 -12.87 11.72
CA PRO A 90 -3.28 -12.92 10.63
C PRO A 90 -2.91 -14.35 10.23
N SER A 91 -2.33 -14.49 9.03
CA SER A 91 -1.77 -15.77 8.61
C SER A 91 -0.59 -16.16 9.50
N GLU A 92 -0.51 -17.44 9.89
CA GLU A 92 0.65 -18.01 10.59
C GLU A 92 1.91 -18.01 9.70
N LYS A 93 1.73 -17.90 8.38
CA LYS A 93 2.81 -17.78 7.40
C LYS A 93 2.60 -16.59 6.48
N ILE A 94 3.60 -15.71 6.41
CA ILE A 94 3.60 -14.52 5.56
C ILE A 94 4.83 -14.57 4.65
N ASN A 95 4.61 -14.47 3.35
CA ASN A 95 5.69 -14.38 2.36
C ASN A 95 6.05 -12.90 2.16
N VAL A 96 7.34 -12.57 2.24
CA VAL A 96 7.84 -11.20 2.02
C VAL A 96 8.68 -11.16 0.74
N PHE A 97 8.20 -10.48 -0.28
CA PHE A 97 8.88 -10.38 -1.57
C PHE A 97 9.66 -9.07 -1.66
N LEU A 98 10.97 -9.19 -1.87
CA LEU A 98 11.85 -8.05 -2.15
C LEU A 98 11.93 -7.87 -3.66
N LEU A 99 11.37 -6.79 -4.19
CA LEU A 99 11.12 -6.57 -5.62
C LEU A 99 11.91 -5.37 -6.17
N GLU A 100 12.14 -5.38 -7.48
CA GLU A 100 12.93 -4.36 -8.19
C GLU A 100 12.05 -3.17 -8.57
N GLY A 101 12.65 -1.98 -8.66
CA GLY A 101 11.96 -0.76 -9.06
C GLY A 101 11.30 -0.02 -7.89
N ASN A 102 10.41 0.91 -8.24
CA ASN A 102 9.81 1.91 -7.37
C ASN A 102 8.27 1.89 -7.41
N GLN A 103 7.68 0.72 -7.66
CA GLN A 103 6.23 0.56 -7.63
C GLN A 103 5.68 0.70 -6.20
N VAL A 104 4.36 0.77 -6.07
CA VAL A 104 3.68 0.82 -4.77
C VAL A 104 3.80 -0.53 -4.08
N SER A 105 4.31 -0.52 -2.85
CA SER A 105 4.35 -1.70 -1.98
C SER A 105 2.95 -2.03 -1.46
N TRP A 106 2.71 -3.27 -1.05
CA TRP A 106 1.40 -3.67 -0.52
C TRP A 106 1.49 -4.86 0.41
N GLY A 107 0.58 -4.92 1.38
CA GLY A 107 0.39 -6.04 2.32
C GLY A 107 -1.01 -6.67 2.22
N LEU A 108 -1.04 -7.99 2.13
CA LEU A 108 -2.22 -8.85 2.20
C LEU A 108 -2.06 -9.89 3.31
N ARG A 109 -3.12 -10.64 3.61
CA ARG A 109 -3.18 -11.63 4.69
C ARG A 109 -1.93 -12.51 4.88
N SER A 110 -1.33 -12.96 3.79
CA SER A 110 -0.21 -13.91 3.79
C SER A 110 0.96 -13.47 2.91
N GLU A 111 0.95 -12.22 2.46
CA GLU A 111 1.91 -11.73 1.48
C GLU A 111 2.20 -10.24 1.67
N ILE A 112 3.48 -9.87 1.70
CA ILE A 112 3.94 -8.48 1.68
C ILE A 112 4.85 -8.33 0.46
N LYS A 113 4.57 -7.37 -0.41
CA LYS A 113 5.43 -7.00 -1.55
C LYS A 113 6.07 -5.66 -1.29
N LEU A 114 7.40 -5.64 -1.25
CA LEU A 114 8.20 -4.46 -0.97
C LEU A 114 9.02 -4.07 -2.20
N TYR A 115 8.81 -2.84 -2.67
CA TYR A 115 9.59 -2.18 -3.73
C TYR A 115 10.54 -1.14 -3.13
N SER A 116 11.46 -0.59 -3.92
CA SER A 116 12.43 0.42 -3.43
C SER A 116 13.40 -0.11 -2.37
N ILE A 117 13.73 -1.41 -2.44
CA ILE A 117 14.66 -2.08 -1.50
C ILE A 117 16.06 -1.47 -1.56
N ARG A 118 16.55 -1.19 -2.78
CA ARG A 118 17.91 -0.66 -3.00
C ARG A 118 18.10 0.76 -2.48
N THR A 119 17.05 1.57 -2.53
CA THR A 119 17.04 2.95 -2.02
C THR A 119 16.64 3.03 -0.55
N ASN A 120 16.30 1.89 0.08
CA ASN A 120 15.84 1.81 1.47
C ASN A 120 14.58 2.65 1.74
N LYS A 121 13.70 2.78 0.73
CA LYS A 121 12.44 3.54 0.79
C LYS A 121 11.18 2.65 0.84
N TYR A 122 11.32 1.39 1.20
CA TYR A 122 10.18 0.47 1.33
C TYR A 122 9.42 0.72 2.64
N PRO A 123 8.07 0.76 2.64
CA PRO A 123 7.27 1.08 3.83
C PRO A 123 6.86 -0.20 4.58
N LEU A 124 7.82 -0.94 5.16
CA LEU A 124 7.52 -2.24 5.78
C LEU A 124 6.51 -2.15 6.92
N VAL A 125 6.56 -1.12 7.77
CA VAL A 125 5.65 -0.99 8.90
C VAL A 125 4.23 -0.69 8.41
N HIS A 126 4.09 0.14 7.38
CA HIS A 126 2.80 0.37 6.71
C HIS A 126 2.16 -0.93 6.23
N GLU A 127 2.87 -1.71 5.42
CA GLU A 127 2.30 -2.93 4.82
C GLU A 127 2.10 -4.05 5.84
N MET A 128 2.95 -4.11 6.85
CA MET A 128 2.79 -5.05 7.96
C MET A 128 1.58 -4.69 8.82
N THR A 129 1.24 -3.41 8.95
CA THR A 129 0.01 -2.95 9.63
C THR A 129 -1.22 -3.56 8.98
N HIS A 130 -1.34 -3.47 7.66
CA HIS A 130 -2.43 -4.10 6.91
C HIS A 130 -2.45 -5.62 7.09
N THR A 131 -1.28 -6.25 6.97
CA THR A 131 -1.15 -7.71 7.04
C THR A 131 -1.55 -8.29 8.40
N LEU A 132 -1.14 -7.62 9.49
CA LEU A 132 -1.33 -8.10 10.86
C LEU A 132 -2.64 -7.66 11.49
N LEU A 133 -3.17 -6.51 11.09
CA LEU A 133 -4.38 -5.94 11.70
C LEU A 133 -5.65 -6.11 10.87
N GLY A 134 -5.49 -6.51 9.60
CA GLY A 134 -6.58 -6.81 8.71
C GLY A 134 -7.11 -5.55 8.02
N TYR A 135 -7.72 -5.80 6.87
CA TYR A 135 -8.21 -4.79 5.96
C TYR A 135 -9.56 -5.25 5.42
N GLY A 136 -10.63 -4.47 5.59
CA GLY A 136 -11.98 -4.91 5.22
C GLY A 136 -12.41 -6.19 5.97
N ASP A 137 -13.19 -7.04 5.32
CA ASP A 137 -13.48 -8.41 5.81
C ASP A 137 -12.43 -9.43 5.36
N ASN A 138 -11.91 -9.28 4.14
CA ASN A 138 -10.88 -10.15 3.60
C ASN A 138 -9.99 -9.43 2.58
N PHE A 139 -9.41 -8.30 3.01
CA PHE A 139 -8.60 -7.40 2.18
C PHE A 139 -9.41 -6.84 1.00
N ASP A 140 -10.65 -6.45 1.29
CA ASP A 140 -11.61 -5.81 0.39
C ASP A 140 -11.97 -4.39 0.87
N SER A 141 -12.82 -3.70 0.11
CA SER A 141 -13.29 -2.35 0.41
C SER A 141 -14.48 -2.27 1.37
N SER A 142 -14.93 -3.40 1.96
CA SER A 142 -16.24 -3.45 2.66
C SER A 142 -16.33 -2.48 3.84
N LYS A 143 -15.19 -2.10 4.43
CA LYS A 143 -15.06 -1.22 5.60
C LYS A 143 -14.39 0.12 5.27
N GLY A 144 -14.29 0.46 3.99
CA GLY A 144 -13.57 1.63 3.49
C GLY A 144 -12.05 1.56 3.70
N TYR A 145 -11.38 2.65 3.35
CA TYR A 145 -9.92 2.79 3.34
C TYR A 145 -9.40 3.69 4.47
N PHE A 146 -10.26 4.56 4.99
CA PHE A 146 -9.86 5.70 5.81
C PHE A 146 -9.06 5.31 7.06
N THR A 147 -9.63 4.45 7.91
CA THR A 147 -8.99 4.08 9.19
C THR A 147 -7.79 3.17 8.97
N GLN A 148 -7.82 2.37 7.90
CA GLN A 148 -6.81 1.39 7.56
C GLN A 148 -5.55 2.10 7.06
N GLU A 149 -5.66 2.96 6.06
CA GLU A 149 -4.53 3.74 5.53
C GLU A 149 -4.07 4.82 6.51
N GLY A 150 -5.00 5.46 7.22
CA GLY A 150 -4.65 6.43 8.25
C GLY A 150 -3.83 5.81 9.39
N TYR A 151 -4.21 4.62 9.87
CA TYR A 151 -3.44 3.95 10.91
C TYR A 151 -2.13 3.37 10.42
N ALA A 152 -2.08 2.80 9.21
CA ALA A 152 -0.84 2.35 8.61
C ALA A 152 0.16 3.52 8.43
N THR A 153 -0.33 4.70 8.03
CA THR A 153 0.47 5.93 7.95
C THR A 153 0.99 6.35 9.33
N PHE A 154 0.13 6.36 10.36
CA PHE A 154 0.55 6.63 11.75
C PHE A 154 1.64 5.67 12.23
N MET A 155 1.49 4.37 11.95
CA MET A 155 2.46 3.35 12.35
C MET A 155 3.79 3.50 11.62
N GLU A 156 3.79 3.76 10.31
CA GLU A 156 5.00 4.01 9.54
C GLU A 156 5.70 5.30 10.00
N ASN A 157 4.96 6.37 10.27
CA ASN A 157 5.55 7.62 10.77
C ASN A 157 6.19 7.47 12.15
N LYS A 158 5.63 6.62 13.01
CA LYS A 158 6.08 6.43 14.39
C LYS A 158 7.20 5.39 14.53
N TYR A 159 7.16 4.32 13.74
CA TYR A 159 8.04 3.15 13.90
C TYR A 159 8.76 2.72 12.62
N GLY A 160 8.34 3.25 11.48
CA GLY A 160 8.90 2.92 10.17
C GLY A 160 10.13 3.74 9.81
N LYS A 161 10.58 3.53 8.57
CA LYS A 161 11.74 4.22 8.00
C LYS A 161 11.34 5.47 7.22
N GLN A 162 10.10 5.50 6.72
CA GLN A 162 9.57 6.59 5.91
C GLN A 162 8.66 7.46 6.78
N SER A 163 9.27 8.25 7.66
CA SER A 163 8.54 9.25 8.45
C SER A 163 8.49 10.59 7.72
N TYR A 164 7.32 11.20 7.64
CA TYR A 164 7.14 12.55 7.10
C TYR A 164 6.15 13.36 7.96
N PRO A 165 6.24 14.70 7.99
CA PRO A 165 5.45 15.51 8.92
C PRO A 165 4.00 15.69 8.43
N GLU A 166 3.14 14.70 8.66
CA GLU A 166 1.78 14.65 8.12
C GLU A 166 0.90 15.82 8.58
N HIS A 167 1.03 16.28 9.82
CA HIS A 167 0.29 17.44 10.31
C HIS A 167 0.71 18.73 9.61
N LYS A 168 2.01 18.92 9.37
CA LYS A 168 2.50 20.11 8.63
C LYS A 168 2.06 20.04 7.17
N MET A 169 2.06 18.84 6.59
CA MET A 169 1.55 18.63 5.24
C MET A 169 0.05 18.90 5.14
N MET A 170 -0.73 18.48 6.15
CA MET A 170 -2.14 18.82 6.25
C MET A 170 -2.35 20.33 6.34
N LYS A 171 -1.56 21.03 7.17
CA LYS A 171 -1.60 22.50 7.25
C LYS A 171 -1.35 23.15 5.89
N TYR A 172 -0.34 22.68 5.17
CA TYR A 172 -0.06 23.14 3.81
C TYR A 172 -1.27 22.95 2.88
N PHE A 173 -1.97 21.82 2.95
CA PHE A 173 -3.19 21.62 2.16
C PHE A 173 -4.32 22.58 2.55
N ILE A 174 -4.55 22.81 3.84
CA ILE A 174 -5.55 23.77 4.33
C ILE A 174 -5.25 25.16 3.77
N ASP A 175 -4.01 25.64 3.93
CA ASP A 175 -3.60 26.99 3.53
C ASP A 175 -3.67 27.20 2.00
N ASN A 176 -3.67 26.12 1.21
CA ASN A 176 -3.82 26.16 -0.24
C ASN A 176 -5.22 25.79 -0.75
N ASN A 177 -6.23 25.68 0.14
CA ASN A 177 -7.59 25.24 -0.18
C ASN A 177 -7.64 23.86 -0.86
N LYS A 178 -6.83 22.93 -0.36
CA LYS A 178 -6.68 21.53 -0.83
C LYS A 178 -7.02 20.51 0.25
N ALA A 179 -7.77 20.93 1.27
CA ALA A 179 -8.30 20.02 2.27
C ALA A 179 -9.49 19.24 1.68
N ILE A 180 -9.43 17.90 1.71
CA ILE A 180 -10.55 17.04 1.33
C ILE A 180 -11.48 16.93 2.54
N PRO A 181 -12.79 17.24 2.39
CA PRO A 181 -13.73 17.10 3.51
C PRO A 181 -13.79 15.68 4.05
N LEU A 182 -13.79 15.55 5.37
CA LEU A 182 -13.74 14.26 6.05
C LEU A 182 -14.89 13.33 5.65
N PHE A 183 -16.10 13.87 5.45
CA PHE A 183 -17.26 13.08 5.05
C PHE A 183 -17.08 12.38 3.69
N LYS A 184 -16.21 12.87 2.81
CA LYS A 184 -15.87 12.20 1.54
C LYS A 184 -14.86 11.09 1.74
N LEU A 185 -13.88 11.33 2.60
CA LEU A 185 -12.82 10.36 2.91
C LEU A 185 -13.37 9.11 3.63
N ILE A 186 -14.51 9.23 4.33
CA ILE A 186 -15.14 8.11 5.05
C ILE A 186 -16.35 7.50 4.31
N ASP A 187 -16.73 8.04 3.15
CA ASP A 187 -17.86 7.51 2.35
C ASP A 187 -17.38 6.28 1.59
N VAL A 188 -17.69 5.08 2.11
CA VAL A 188 -17.30 3.77 1.56
C VAL A 188 -17.76 3.58 0.09
N ASN A 189 -18.74 4.35 -0.38
CA ASN A 189 -19.18 4.28 -1.78
C ASN A 189 -18.32 5.10 -2.75
N LYS A 190 -17.41 5.94 -2.23
CA LYS A 190 -16.65 6.92 -3.01
C LYS A 190 -15.17 6.98 -2.64
N ASP A 191 -14.78 6.45 -1.48
CA ASP A 191 -13.41 6.52 -0.99
C ASP A 191 -12.43 5.72 -1.85
N ASP A 192 -12.89 4.74 -2.63
CA ASP A 192 -12.12 4.07 -3.68
C ASP A 192 -11.42 5.06 -4.63
N GLU A 193 -12.13 6.08 -5.11
CA GLU A 193 -11.57 7.08 -6.05
C GLU A 193 -10.46 7.93 -5.39
N LEU A 194 -10.48 8.04 -4.07
CA LEU A 194 -9.56 8.85 -3.27
C LEU A 194 -8.34 8.04 -2.82
N PHE A 195 -8.51 6.79 -2.42
CA PHE A 195 -7.47 5.93 -1.84
C PHE A 195 -6.91 4.89 -2.81
N ARG A 196 -7.63 4.58 -3.88
CA ARG A 196 -7.24 3.63 -4.94
C ARG A 196 -7.59 4.18 -6.33
N PRO A 197 -7.13 5.39 -6.71
CA PRO A 197 -7.32 5.88 -8.07
C PRO A 197 -6.60 4.98 -9.09
N THR A 198 -6.84 5.19 -10.38
CA THR A 198 -6.31 4.32 -11.45
C THR A 198 -4.79 4.28 -11.56
N LEU A 199 -4.08 5.23 -10.93
CA LEU A 199 -2.62 5.37 -10.94
C LEU A 199 -2.03 5.43 -12.36
N LEU A 200 -2.76 6.05 -13.30
CA LEU A 200 -2.31 6.21 -14.69
C LEU A 200 -1.57 7.53 -14.89
N ASP A 201 -1.95 8.56 -14.14
CA ASP A 201 -1.40 9.90 -14.24
C ASP A 201 -0.83 10.37 -12.89
N TYR A 202 0.11 11.34 -12.92
CA TYR A 202 0.68 11.95 -11.71
C TYR A 202 -0.38 12.54 -10.75
N LYS A 203 -1.52 13.02 -11.29
CA LYS A 203 -2.63 13.52 -10.47
C LYS A 203 -3.27 12.41 -9.61
N ASP A 204 -3.27 11.17 -10.08
CA ASP A 204 -3.85 10.02 -9.38
C ASP A 204 -2.98 9.67 -8.18
N TYR A 205 -1.66 9.57 -8.39
CA TYR A 205 -0.69 9.40 -7.30
C TYR A 205 -0.77 10.54 -6.28
N THR A 206 -0.93 11.78 -6.77
CA THR A 206 -1.07 12.95 -5.90
C THR A 206 -2.37 12.91 -5.10
N LEU A 207 -3.48 12.49 -5.70
CA LEU A 207 -4.77 12.35 -5.02
C LEU A 207 -4.68 11.29 -3.91
N GLN A 208 -4.11 10.12 -4.22
CA GLN A 208 -3.88 9.08 -3.21
C GLN A 208 -3.01 9.59 -2.07
N TRP A 209 -1.92 10.28 -2.37
CA TRP A 209 -1.03 10.85 -1.36
C TRP A 209 -1.74 11.87 -0.47
N ILE A 210 -2.53 12.78 -1.04
CA ILE A 210 -3.35 13.73 -0.28
C ILE A 210 -4.29 12.98 0.65
N SER A 211 -5.02 11.98 0.15
CA SER A 211 -5.97 11.18 0.94
C SER A 211 -5.30 10.47 2.11
N TYR A 212 -4.12 9.89 1.89
CA TYR A 212 -3.32 9.22 2.92
C TYR A 212 -2.78 10.21 3.96
N THR A 213 -2.33 11.40 3.53
CA THR A 213 -1.93 12.45 4.47
C THR A 213 -3.11 12.93 5.32
N HIS A 214 -4.30 13.08 4.73
CA HIS A 214 -5.50 13.47 5.48
C HIS A 214 -5.88 12.40 6.51
N SER A 215 -5.96 11.14 6.10
CA SER A 215 -6.30 10.04 7.00
C SER A 215 -5.23 9.88 8.08
N GLY A 216 -3.94 9.90 7.73
CA GLY A 216 -2.83 9.79 8.68
C GLY A 216 -2.82 10.93 9.70
N SER A 217 -2.98 12.17 9.24
CA SER A 217 -3.08 13.34 10.12
C SER A 217 -4.30 13.28 11.04
N PHE A 218 -5.48 12.93 10.52
CA PHE A 218 -6.68 12.83 11.36
C PHE A 218 -6.60 11.67 12.37
N VAL A 219 -6.14 10.48 11.95
CA VAL A 219 -5.96 9.34 12.84
C VAL A 219 -4.94 9.63 13.93
N THR A 220 -3.83 10.27 13.59
CA THR A 220 -2.83 10.73 14.57
C THR A 220 -3.45 11.69 15.58
N TYR A 221 -4.22 12.67 15.10
CA TYR A 221 -4.96 13.59 15.98
C TYR A 221 -5.93 12.86 16.91
N LEU A 222 -6.68 11.87 16.40
CA LEU A 222 -7.61 11.09 17.23
C LEU A 222 -6.88 10.31 18.33
N ILE A 223 -5.76 9.67 17.98
CA ILE A 223 -4.96 8.87 18.92
C ILE A 223 -4.32 9.77 19.97
N ASP A 224 -3.70 10.88 19.56
CA ASP A 224 -2.99 11.78 20.47
C ASP A 224 -3.95 12.54 21.40
N THR A 225 -5.16 12.86 20.92
CA THR A 225 -6.15 13.62 21.70
C THR A 225 -7.02 12.74 22.59
N TYR A 226 -7.42 11.57 22.09
CA TYR A 226 -8.46 10.74 22.72
C TYR A 226 -7.96 9.36 23.16
N GLY A 227 -6.74 8.99 22.82
CA GLY A 227 -6.14 7.70 23.15
C GLY A 227 -6.37 6.61 22.11
N ILE A 228 -5.43 5.67 22.04
CA ILE A 228 -5.46 4.54 21.12
C ILE A 228 -6.63 3.60 21.41
N GLU A 229 -7.07 3.49 22.66
CA GLU A 229 -8.17 2.61 23.08
C GLU A 229 -9.53 3.04 22.50
N LYS A 230 -9.70 4.34 22.25
CA LYS A 230 -10.87 4.85 21.53
C LYS A 230 -10.74 4.59 20.03
N PHE A 231 -9.56 4.83 19.46
CA PHE A 231 -9.32 4.57 18.04
C PHE A 231 -9.52 3.09 17.67
N GLU A 232 -9.07 2.15 18.52
CA GLU A 232 -9.27 0.70 18.33
C GLU A 232 -10.75 0.33 18.09
N GLN A 233 -11.70 1.06 18.69
CA GLN A 233 -13.13 0.77 18.57
C GLN A 233 -13.72 1.15 17.21
N ILE A 234 -13.00 1.97 16.43
CA ILE A 234 -13.42 2.39 15.08
C ILE A 234 -12.56 1.78 13.97
N TYR A 235 -11.38 1.26 14.29
CA TYR A 235 -10.46 0.70 13.30
C TYR A 235 -11.08 -0.50 12.57
N ASN A 236 -11.10 -0.42 11.24
CA ASN A 236 -11.60 -1.47 10.35
C ASN A 236 -13.00 -1.96 10.76
N LYS A 237 -13.95 -1.03 10.93
CA LYS A 237 -15.35 -1.29 11.29
C LYS A 237 -16.32 -0.65 10.31
N ASP A 238 -17.45 -1.34 10.07
CA ASP A 238 -18.58 -0.80 9.30
C ASP A 238 -19.23 0.39 10.02
N ASN A 239 -20.03 1.18 9.29
CA ASN A 239 -20.81 2.28 9.85
C ASN A 239 -19.94 3.28 10.61
N LEU A 240 -18.84 3.70 9.97
CA LEU A 240 -17.80 4.51 10.59
C LEU A 240 -18.35 5.85 11.12
N LEU A 241 -19.30 6.46 10.41
CA LEU A 241 -19.94 7.71 10.82
C LEU A 241 -20.65 7.57 12.17
N GLU A 242 -21.51 6.56 12.33
CA GLU A 242 -22.21 6.29 13.59
C GLU A 242 -21.24 5.90 14.71
N ARG A 243 -20.17 5.16 14.37
CA ARG A 243 -19.15 4.75 15.34
C ARG A 243 -18.32 5.92 15.85
N LEU A 244 -17.92 6.84 14.98
CA LEU A 244 -17.24 8.07 15.37
C LEU A 244 -18.08 8.84 16.40
N GLN A 245 -19.37 9.04 16.10
CA GLN A 245 -20.28 9.71 17.04
C GLN A 245 -20.43 8.94 18.36
N LYS A 246 -20.55 7.62 18.32
CA LYS A 246 -20.67 6.80 19.52
C LYS A 246 -19.43 6.82 20.40
N VAL A 247 -18.23 6.72 19.81
CA VAL A 247 -16.95 6.59 20.54
C VAL A 247 -16.46 7.94 21.05
N TYR A 248 -16.62 9.00 20.25
CA TYR A 248 -16.09 10.33 20.57
C TYR A 248 -17.16 11.30 21.11
N GLY A 249 -18.45 10.95 21.00
CA GLY A 249 -19.55 11.82 21.41
C GLY A 249 -19.72 13.04 20.50
N LYS A 250 -19.14 13.01 19.30
CA LYS A 250 -19.05 14.12 18.34
C LYS A 250 -19.38 13.64 16.94
N THR A 251 -20.15 14.42 16.22
CA THR A 251 -20.39 14.21 14.78
C THR A 251 -19.08 14.31 13.98
N VAL A 252 -19.09 13.79 12.76
CA VAL A 252 -17.94 13.87 11.84
C VAL A 252 -17.55 15.32 11.57
N ASP A 253 -18.52 16.22 11.38
CA ASP A 253 -18.27 17.65 11.18
C ASP A 253 -17.63 18.30 12.41
N GLU A 254 -18.06 17.95 13.62
CA GLU A 254 -17.45 18.47 14.87
C GLU A 254 -16.01 17.97 15.04
N LEU A 255 -15.75 16.68 14.78
CA LEU A 255 -14.40 16.12 14.84
C LEU A 255 -13.47 16.73 13.79
N GLU A 256 -13.97 16.94 12.57
CA GLU A 256 -13.21 17.60 11.52
C GLU A 256 -12.88 19.04 11.92
N ASN A 257 -13.84 19.81 12.42
CA ASN A 257 -13.60 21.17 12.86
C ASN A 257 -12.58 21.25 14.00
N ASP A 258 -12.68 20.36 15.00
CA ASP A 258 -11.71 20.30 16.10
C ASP A 258 -10.30 19.98 15.59
N TRP A 259 -10.17 19.01 14.70
CA TRP A 259 -8.91 18.65 14.06
C TRP A 259 -8.33 19.79 13.24
N LEU A 260 -9.12 20.42 12.36
CA LEU A 260 -8.66 21.54 11.53
C LEU A 260 -8.24 22.73 12.39
N ASN A 261 -8.98 23.02 13.47
CA ASN A 261 -8.60 24.05 14.45
C ASN A 261 -7.28 23.71 15.13
N TYR A 262 -7.07 22.44 15.53
CA TYR A 262 -5.80 21.98 16.08
C TYR A 262 -4.64 22.23 15.11
N ILE A 263 -4.81 21.86 13.83
CA ILE A 263 -3.79 22.08 12.80
C ILE A 263 -3.49 23.58 12.65
N GLN A 264 -4.50 24.44 12.54
CA GLN A 264 -4.30 25.87 12.36
C GLN A 264 -3.64 26.56 13.55
N GLN A 265 -3.95 26.13 14.78
CA GLN A 265 -3.48 26.79 16.00
C GLN A 265 -2.10 26.32 16.47
N TYR A 266 -1.80 25.02 16.31
CA TYR A 266 -0.66 24.40 16.98
C TYR A 266 0.40 23.84 16.04
N VAL A 267 0.09 23.69 14.74
CA VAL A 267 1.03 23.12 13.77
C VAL A 267 1.74 24.24 13.01
N THR A 268 3.05 24.09 12.87
CA THR A 268 3.88 25.05 12.12
C THR A 268 3.87 24.76 10.62
N GLU A 269 4.19 25.78 9.83
CA GLU A 269 4.33 25.65 8.37
C GLU A 269 5.43 24.66 7.96
N LEU A 270 5.30 24.11 6.74
CA LEU A 270 6.38 23.33 6.13
C LEU A 270 7.61 24.22 5.86
N THR A 271 8.73 23.83 6.44
CA THR A 271 10.04 24.39 6.11
C THR A 271 10.58 23.81 4.80
N THR A 272 11.64 24.40 4.26
CA THR A 272 12.38 23.81 3.13
C THR A 272 12.94 22.42 3.47
N GLU A 273 13.42 22.23 4.70
CA GLU A 273 13.93 20.93 5.14
C GLU A 273 12.82 19.87 5.19
N ASP A 274 11.63 20.23 5.70
CA ASP A 274 10.48 19.32 5.69
C ASP A 274 10.14 18.87 4.26
N LYS A 275 10.10 19.81 3.31
CA LYS A 275 9.81 19.53 1.89
C LYS A 275 10.84 18.62 1.23
N MET A 276 12.11 18.70 1.64
CA MET A 276 13.17 17.83 1.13
C MET A 276 13.09 16.40 1.66
N LYS A 277 12.43 16.19 2.81
CA LYS A 277 12.21 14.85 3.40
C LYS A 277 11.01 14.13 2.78
N ILE A 278 10.05 14.88 2.25
CA ILE A 278 8.86 14.31 1.60
C ILE A 278 9.25 13.87 0.18
N ASP A 279 9.23 12.55 -0.05
CA ASP A 279 9.58 11.99 -1.36
C ASP A 279 8.60 12.48 -2.43
N GLY A 280 9.13 12.94 -3.57
CA GLY A 280 8.30 13.46 -4.66
C GLY A 280 7.53 14.75 -4.36
N PHE A 281 7.82 15.48 -3.27
CA PHE A 281 7.04 16.67 -2.87
C PHE A 281 6.78 17.64 -4.01
N TYR A 282 7.81 18.03 -4.77
CA TYR A 282 7.68 19.04 -5.82
C TYR A 282 6.87 18.53 -7.02
N ASP A 283 7.03 17.25 -7.37
CA ASP A 283 6.26 16.62 -8.45
C ASP A 283 4.78 16.55 -8.07
N MET A 284 4.49 16.04 -6.86
CA MET A 284 3.12 15.98 -6.34
C MET A 284 2.51 17.37 -6.24
N ASN A 285 3.23 18.34 -5.67
CA ASN A 285 2.76 19.71 -5.53
C ASN A 285 2.40 20.35 -6.89
N SER A 286 3.18 20.07 -7.93
CA SER A 286 2.88 20.55 -9.29
C SER A 286 1.60 19.93 -9.87
N ALA A 287 1.28 18.69 -9.48
CA ALA A 287 0.12 17.94 -9.95
C ALA A 287 -1.16 18.19 -9.14
N ILE A 288 -1.09 18.80 -7.94
CA ILE A 288 -2.28 19.14 -7.13
C ILE A 288 -3.27 20.01 -7.91
N GLY A 289 -2.77 20.89 -8.79
CA GLY A 289 -3.61 21.75 -9.63
C GLY A 289 -4.40 20.99 -10.71
N LEU A 290 -4.07 19.73 -10.97
CA LEU A 290 -4.71 18.87 -11.97
C LEU A 290 -5.84 18.01 -11.40
N ILE A 291 -5.98 17.96 -10.07
CA ILE A 291 -7.06 17.25 -9.38
C ILE A 291 -8.35 18.05 -9.54
N ASP A 292 -9.46 17.35 -9.79
CA ASP A 292 -10.78 17.96 -9.90
C ASP A 292 -11.09 18.80 -8.65
N ILE A 293 -11.47 20.06 -8.86
CA ILE A 293 -11.79 20.98 -7.77
C ILE A 293 -12.95 20.49 -6.92
N ASP A 294 -13.85 19.68 -7.48
CA ASP A 294 -14.99 19.11 -6.77
C ASP A 294 -14.56 18.14 -5.68
N VAL A 295 -13.34 17.57 -5.73
CA VAL A 295 -12.79 16.76 -4.63
C VAL A 295 -12.71 17.58 -3.34
N PHE A 296 -12.29 18.84 -3.42
CA PHE A 296 -12.03 19.70 -2.27
C PHE A 296 -13.25 20.49 -1.77
N LYS A 297 -14.36 20.48 -2.51
CA LYS A 297 -15.59 21.19 -2.10
C LYS A 297 -16.34 20.41 -1.00
N ARG A 298 -16.88 21.10 0.00
CA ARG A 298 -17.89 20.51 0.89
C ARG A 298 -19.22 20.34 0.16
#